data_AF-A0A932QBZ1-F1
#
_entry.id   AF-A0A932QBZ1-F1
#
_cell.length_a   1.000
_cell.length_b   1.000
_cell.length_c   1.000
_cell.angle_alpha   90.00
_cell.angle_beta   90.00
_cell.angle_gamma   90.00
#
_symmetry.space_group_name_H-M   'P 1'
#
loop_
_entity.id
_entity.type
_entity.pdbx_description
1 polymer ?
#
loop_
_entity_poly.entity_id
_entity_poly.type
_entity_poly.pdbx_seq_one_letter_code
_entity_poly.pdbx_strand_id
1 'polypeptide(L)'
;MHKGVLFRDALKAHQKYRNQTPLKRNLGDGFLYFNNPVFRSVRDAALDSGVRFDTRDFCDYQQAPLLALGRILRARRIPYFDNVSSIVRLEKKRPRAFGAADFAVRPNYLLHESAHCIADAVFTKRACAGLGLTEDRDIVLRSLLGECLANTADAFAAAAADTPLHCQFHNWNSYWVCNPTERAILTDLAAELGWSQATILIYLSFLMVNFFYESLKTADIRRLAHLALADWPRSPQARRRIQAGARVTLFLDPAFRMKTIPFFLKYEFGIRTRIFKLMNFDLLDFLEASPGLLTQIRQAVAVLRPA
;
A
#
# COMPACT_ATOMS: atom_id res chain seq x y z
N MET A 1 5.80 10.69 30.26
CA MET A 1 6.42 9.98 29.13
C MET A 1 5.43 8.95 28.62
N HIS A 2 4.91 9.12 27.39
CA HIS A 2 4.15 8.05 26.75
C HIS A 2 5.10 6.87 26.53
N LYS A 3 4.96 5.82 27.34
CA LYS A 3 5.68 4.58 27.11
C LYS A 3 5.09 3.96 25.84
N GLY A 4 5.79 4.09 24.72
CA GLY A 4 5.51 3.31 23.52
C GLY A 4 5.63 1.81 23.81
N VAL A 5 5.33 0.98 22.81
CA VAL A 5 5.46 -0.48 22.92
C VAL A 5 6.87 -0.85 23.38
N LEU A 6 6.99 -1.58 24.49
CA LEU A 6 8.29 -2.06 24.97
C LEU A 6 8.84 -3.13 24.05
N PHE A 7 10.17 -3.15 23.88
CA PHE A 7 10.80 -4.17 23.04
C PHE A 7 10.62 -5.58 23.59
N ARG A 8 10.52 -5.75 24.91
CA ARG A 8 10.15 -7.03 25.51
C ARG A 8 8.82 -7.58 24.98
N ASP A 9 7.80 -6.73 24.89
CA ASP A 9 6.46 -7.15 24.48
C ASP A 9 6.43 -7.46 22.98
N ALA A 10 7.12 -6.63 22.18
CA ALA A 10 7.31 -6.89 20.76
C ALA A 10 8.08 -8.21 20.51
N LEU A 11 9.18 -8.47 21.22
CA LEU A 11 9.94 -9.71 21.07
C LEU A 11 9.13 -10.93 21.52
N LYS A 12 8.38 -10.84 22.62
CA LYS A 12 7.49 -11.91 23.09
C LYS A 12 6.45 -12.26 22.02
N ALA A 13 5.80 -11.27 21.44
CA ALA A 13 4.83 -11.49 20.38
C ALA A 13 5.49 -12.03 19.10
N HIS A 14 6.61 -11.47 18.67
CA HIS A 14 7.36 -11.98 17.51
C HIS A 14 7.77 -13.45 17.69
N GLN A 15 8.27 -13.84 18.87
CA GLN A 15 8.62 -15.23 19.17
C GLN A 15 7.40 -16.16 19.13
N LYS A 16 6.26 -15.74 19.68
CA LYS A 16 5.01 -16.51 19.66
C LYS A 16 4.58 -16.88 18.24
N TYR A 17 4.75 -15.98 17.27
CA TYR A 17 4.33 -16.18 15.88
C TYR A 17 5.49 -16.47 14.91
N ARG A 18 6.71 -16.73 15.42
CA ARG A 18 7.93 -16.87 14.60
C ARG A 18 7.87 -18.00 13.55
N ASN A 19 7.05 -19.02 13.78
CA ASN A 19 6.93 -20.16 12.86
C ASN A 19 5.76 -20.04 11.88
N GLN A 20 5.01 -18.92 11.90
CA GLN A 20 3.94 -18.67 10.93
C GLN A 20 4.50 -18.36 9.53
N THR A 21 5.73 -17.85 9.45
CA THR A 21 6.39 -17.51 8.18
C THR A 21 7.88 -17.87 8.24
N PRO A 22 8.57 -17.98 7.08
CA PRO A 22 10.02 -18.18 7.05
C PRO A 22 10.81 -16.91 7.41
N LEU A 23 10.20 -15.72 7.50
CA LEU A 23 10.92 -14.45 7.71
C LEU A 23 11.22 -14.16 9.18
N LYS A 24 11.90 -15.10 9.83
CA LYS A 24 12.24 -15.06 11.26
C LYS A 24 13.14 -13.89 11.68
N ARG A 25 13.69 -13.14 10.72
CA ARG A 25 14.54 -11.96 10.92
C ARG A 25 13.81 -10.64 10.63
N ASN A 26 12.54 -10.70 10.24
CA ASN A 26 11.68 -9.53 10.10
C ASN A 26 10.76 -9.41 11.33
N LEU A 27 10.95 -8.36 12.12
CA LEU A 27 10.25 -8.13 13.37
C LEU A 27 8.76 -7.92 13.10
N GLY A 28 7.92 -8.69 13.80
CA GLY A 28 6.46 -8.63 13.64
C GLY A 28 5.88 -9.38 12.44
N ASP A 29 6.69 -9.92 11.52
CA ASP A 29 6.21 -10.54 10.28
C ASP A 29 5.18 -11.65 10.51
N GLY A 30 5.53 -12.68 11.29
CA GLY A 30 4.61 -13.77 11.60
C GLY A 30 3.39 -13.33 12.42
N PHE A 31 3.52 -12.26 13.22
CA PHE A 31 2.39 -11.68 13.94
C PHE A 31 1.40 -11.04 12.97
N LEU A 32 1.89 -10.22 12.04
CA LEU A 32 1.07 -9.55 11.02
C LEU A 32 0.43 -10.58 10.10
N TYR A 33 1.18 -11.58 9.64
CA TYR A 33 0.64 -12.66 8.82
C TYR A 33 -0.53 -13.39 9.52
N PHE A 34 -0.44 -13.62 10.82
CA PHE A 34 -1.51 -14.29 11.55
C PHE A 34 -2.70 -13.37 11.86
N ASN A 35 -2.45 -12.16 12.36
CA ASN A 35 -3.50 -11.29 12.94
C ASN A 35 -4.00 -10.20 11.98
N ASN A 36 -3.28 -9.91 10.90
CA ASN A 36 -3.66 -8.88 9.93
C ASN A 36 -4.11 -9.53 8.62
N PRO A 37 -5.42 -9.57 8.34
CA PRO A 37 -5.92 -10.31 7.19
C PRO A 37 -5.48 -9.72 5.85
N VAL A 38 -5.32 -8.39 5.75
CA VAL A 38 -4.84 -7.72 4.53
C VAL A 38 -3.38 -8.09 4.26
N PHE A 39 -2.54 -8.01 5.31
CA PHE A 39 -1.13 -8.38 5.20
C PHE A 39 -0.97 -9.82 4.74
N ARG A 40 -1.77 -10.74 5.31
CA ARG A 40 -1.80 -12.15 4.90
C ARG A 40 -2.22 -12.33 3.44
N SER A 41 -3.36 -11.76 3.03
CA SER A 41 -3.86 -11.94 1.67
C SER A 41 -2.91 -11.40 0.60
N VAL A 42 -2.28 -10.24 0.84
CA VAL A 42 -1.22 -9.71 -0.04
C VAL A 42 0.00 -10.61 -0.06
N ARG A 43 0.41 -11.11 1.12
CA ARG A 43 1.56 -12.01 1.24
C ARG A 43 1.35 -13.30 0.45
N ASP A 44 0.19 -13.92 0.58
CA ASP A 44 -0.16 -15.16 -0.11
C ASP A 44 -0.25 -14.92 -1.62
N ALA A 45 -0.96 -13.87 -2.06
CA ALA A 45 -1.04 -13.53 -3.48
C ALA A 45 0.34 -13.23 -4.12
N ALA A 46 1.25 -12.59 -3.38
CA ALA A 46 2.61 -12.37 -3.85
C ALA A 46 3.37 -13.69 -4.01
N LEU A 47 3.29 -14.59 -3.03
CA LEU A 47 3.92 -15.92 -3.10
C LEU A 47 3.36 -16.75 -4.27
N ASP A 48 2.03 -16.73 -4.46
CA ASP A 48 1.34 -17.42 -5.56
C ASP A 48 1.77 -16.86 -6.93
N SER A 49 2.10 -15.56 -7.00
CA SER A 49 2.68 -14.94 -8.20
C SER A 49 4.18 -15.19 -8.39
N GLY A 50 4.78 -16.07 -7.59
CA GLY A 50 6.19 -16.47 -7.67
C GLY A 50 7.18 -15.53 -6.98
N VAL A 51 6.69 -14.58 -6.17
CA VAL A 51 7.55 -13.65 -5.43
C VAL A 51 8.31 -14.39 -4.32
N ARG A 52 9.58 -14.05 -4.15
CA ARG A 52 10.44 -14.57 -3.08
C ARG A 52 10.95 -13.44 -2.20
N PHE A 53 11.24 -13.75 -0.94
CA PHE A 53 11.78 -12.81 0.03
C PHE A 53 13.21 -13.22 0.39
N ASP A 54 14.16 -12.29 0.33
CA ASP A 54 15.59 -12.58 0.47
C ASP A 54 16.25 -11.58 1.43
N THR A 55 17.21 -12.04 2.22
CA THR A 55 17.99 -11.15 3.11
C THR A 55 19.15 -10.45 2.40
N ARG A 56 19.44 -10.82 1.15
CA ARG A 56 20.49 -10.20 0.34
C ARG A 56 19.95 -8.95 -0.34
N ASP A 57 20.68 -7.85 -0.18
CA ASP A 57 20.40 -6.61 -0.92
C ASP A 57 21.02 -6.70 -2.32
N PHE A 58 20.30 -7.32 -3.26
CA PHE A 58 20.77 -7.53 -4.63
C PHE A 58 20.53 -6.32 -5.56
N CYS A 59 19.81 -5.31 -5.06
CA CYS A 59 19.29 -4.22 -5.88
C CYS A 59 19.55 -2.84 -5.25
N ASP A 60 20.46 -2.75 -4.28
CA ASP A 60 20.82 -1.50 -3.58
C ASP A 60 19.60 -0.86 -2.90
N TYR A 61 18.65 -1.69 -2.46
CA TYR A 61 17.38 -1.25 -1.87
C TYR A 61 17.61 -0.46 -0.59
N GLN A 62 18.66 -0.77 0.17
CA GLN A 62 18.99 -0.01 1.37
C GLN A 62 19.33 1.46 1.07
N GLN A 63 19.98 1.72 -0.05
CA GLN A 63 20.48 3.05 -0.40
C GLN A 63 19.47 3.81 -1.25
N ALA A 64 18.78 3.12 -2.16
CA ALA A 64 17.86 3.72 -3.09
C ALA A 64 16.65 2.80 -3.39
N PRO A 65 15.69 2.67 -2.45
CA PRO A 65 14.50 1.83 -2.62
C PRO A 65 13.76 2.09 -3.94
N LEU A 66 13.64 3.37 -4.31
CA LEU A 66 12.98 3.79 -5.54
C LEU A 66 13.65 3.26 -6.82
N LEU A 67 14.99 3.16 -6.83
CA LEU A 67 15.76 2.63 -7.96
C LEU A 67 15.74 1.09 -8.00
N ALA A 68 15.42 0.46 -6.87
CA ALA A 68 15.39 -0.98 -6.73
C ALA A 68 14.08 -1.60 -7.25
N LEU A 69 12.98 -0.84 -7.30
CA LEU A 69 11.66 -1.36 -7.69
C LEU A 69 11.68 -2.12 -9.03
N GLY A 70 12.27 -1.54 -10.09
CA GLY A 70 12.36 -2.20 -11.39
C GLY A 70 13.12 -3.54 -11.34
N ARG A 71 14.17 -3.63 -10.51
CA ARG A 71 14.93 -4.87 -10.30
C ARG A 71 14.14 -5.89 -9.46
N ILE A 72 13.38 -5.43 -8.46
CA ILE A 72 12.49 -6.26 -7.64
C ILE A 72 11.43 -6.92 -8.52
N LEU A 73 10.75 -6.13 -9.37
CA LEU A 73 9.69 -6.62 -10.27
C LEU A 73 10.22 -7.66 -11.26
N ARG A 74 11.35 -7.37 -11.92
CA ARG A 74 11.99 -8.30 -12.87
C ARG A 74 12.46 -9.59 -12.20
N ALA A 75 13.05 -9.51 -11.01
CA ALA A 75 13.58 -10.67 -10.31
C ALA A 75 12.52 -11.44 -9.51
N ARG A 76 11.30 -10.88 -9.38
CA ARG A 76 10.24 -11.37 -8.48
C ARG A 76 10.80 -11.65 -7.08
N ARG A 77 11.62 -10.73 -6.58
CA ARG A 77 12.35 -10.92 -5.32
C ARG A 77 12.42 -9.63 -4.52
N ILE A 78 11.94 -9.66 -3.28
CA ILE A 78 11.89 -8.50 -2.38
C ILE A 78 12.97 -8.66 -1.30
N PRO A 79 13.92 -7.72 -1.19
CA PRO A 79 14.91 -7.73 -0.11
C PRO A 79 14.28 -7.33 1.23
N TYR A 80 14.75 -7.94 2.32
CA TYR A 80 14.44 -7.51 3.69
C TYR A 80 15.64 -7.66 4.60
N PHE A 81 15.64 -6.96 5.72
CA PHE A 81 16.81 -6.83 6.58
C PHE A 81 16.51 -7.35 7.98
N ASP A 82 17.55 -7.90 8.61
CA ASP A 82 17.47 -8.32 10.01
C ASP A 82 17.32 -7.10 10.92
N ASN A 83 16.10 -6.90 11.41
CA ASN A 83 15.77 -5.89 12.41
C ASN A 83 15.38 -6.50 13.76
N VAL A 84 15.51 -7.84 13.91
CA VAL A 84 15.21 -8.57 15.16
C VAL A 84 16.46 -8.66 16.04
N SER A 85 17.61 -8.99 15.45
CA SER A 85 18.84 -9.30 16.21
C SER A 85 19.31 -8.15 17.09
N SER A 86 19.21 -6.90 16.62
CA SER A 86 19.59 -5.72 17.40
C SER A 86 18.69 -5.52 18.62
N ILE A 87 17.38 -5.76 18.47
CA ILE A 87 16.41 -5.62 19.54
C ILE A 87 16.60 -6.71 20.60
N VAL A 88 16.89 -7.94 20.18
CA VAL A 88 17.25 -9.04 21.09
C VAL A 88 18.49 -8.70 21.92
N ARG A 89 19.53 -8.12 21.30
CA ARG A 89 20.74 -7.70 22.03
C ARG A 89 20.46 -6.58 23.02
N LEU A 90 19.63 -5.59 22.65
CA LEU A 90 19.24 -4.50 23.54
C LEU A 90 18.49 -5.02 24.77
N GLU A 91 17.46 -5.85 24.58
CA GLU A 91 16.66 -6.41 25.67
C GLU A 91 17.48 -7.34 26.56
N LYS A 92 18.43 -8.10 26.00
CA LYS A 92 19.36 -8.94 26.80
C LYS A 92 20.29 -8.09 27.68
N LYS A 93 20.79 -6.96 27.17
CA LYS A 93 21.74 -6.09 27.88
C LYS A 93 21.06 -5.23 28.94
N ARG A 94 19.86 -4.72 28.65
CA ARG A 94 19.06 -3.86 29.55
C ARG A 94 17.57 -4.25 29.46
N PRO A 95 17.14 -5.28 30.20
CA PRO A 95 15.76 -5.76 30.14
C PRO A 95 14.74 -4.66 30.47
N ARG A 96 13.69 -4.54 29.65
CA ARG A 96 12.57 -3.59 29.81
C ARG A 96 12.95 -2.10 29.87
N ALA A 97 14.19 -1.77 29.51
CA ALA A 97 14.68 -0.40 29.58
C ALA A 97 14.27 0.44 28.37
N PHE A 98 14.01 -0.20 27.22
CA PHE A 98 13.77 0.46 25.94
C PHE A 98 12.50 -0.04 25.26
N GLY A 99 11.87 0.84 24.51
CA GLY A 99 10.76 0.56 23.61
C GLY A 99 10.89 1.25 22.26
N ALA A 100 9.83 1.15 21.46
CA ALA A 100 9.78 1.69 20.11
C ALA A 100 10.03 3.21 20.01
N ALA A 101 9.78 3.95 21.10
CA ALA A 101 10.03 5.39 21.16
C ALA A 101 11.52 5.74 21.37
N ASP A 102 12.33 4.80 21.89
CA ASP A 102 13.72 5.04 22.25
C ASP A 102 14.70 4.71 21.12
N PHE A 103 14.28 3.86 20.18
CA PHE A 103 15.13 3.36 19.11
C PHE A 103 14.34 3.15 17.82
N ALA A 104 14.79 3.79 16.73
CA ALA A 104 14.21 3.62 15.40
C ALA A 104 14.61 2.25 14.83
N VAL A 105 13.67 1.30 14.89
CA VAL A 105 13.83 0.00 14.23
C VAL A 105 13.82 0.21 12.72
N ARG A 106 14.77 -0.41 12.02
CA ARG A 106 14.79 -0.39 10.56
C ARG A 106 13.51 -1.05 10.01
N PRO A 107 12.71 -0.35 9.20
CA PRO A 107 11.52 -0.91 8.60
C PRO A 107 11.84 -1.84 7.44
N ASN A 108 10.93 -2.78 7.15
CA ASN A 108 10.94 -3.66 5.98
C ASN A 108 9.59 -3.55 5.26
N TYR A 109 9.51 -2.80 4.17
CA TYR A 109 8.25 -2.45 3.48
C TYR A 109 7.67 -3.58 2.62
N LEU A 110 7.65 -4.80 3.16
CA LEU A 110 7.30 -6.02 2.42
C LEU A 110 5.88 -6.00 1.88
N LEU A 111 4.93 -5.39 2.61
CA LEU A 111 3.54 -5.27 2.19
C LEU A 111 3.45 -4.46 0.88
N HIS A 112 4.08 -3.29 0.88
CA HIS A 112 4.10 -2.35 -0.22
C HIS A 112 4.75 -2.95 -1.48
N GLU A 113 5.96 -3.51 -1.33
CA GLU A 113 6.68 -4.14 -2.46
C GLU A 113 5.96 -5.37 -3.01
N SER A 114 5.26 -6.12 -2.14
CA SER A 114 4.43 -7.25 -2.56
C SER A 114 3.25 -6.79 -3.39
N ALA A 115 2.58 -5.70 -3.01
CA ALA A 115 1.50 -5.12 -3.77
C ALA A 115 1.96 -4.64 -5.15
N HIS A 116 3.16 -4.04 -5.28
CA HIS A 116 3.73 -3.73 -6.59
C HIS A 116 3.94 -4.98 -7.46
N CYS A 117 4.45 -6.08 -6.90
CA CYS A 117 4.64 -7.33 -7.65
C CYS A 117 3.30 -7.92 -8.14
N ILE A 118 2.25 -7.84 -7.32
CA ILE A 118 0.90 -8.26 -7.72
C ILE A 118 0.39 -7.36 -8.85
N ALA A 119 0.52 -6.04 -8.69
CA ALA A 119 0.12 -5.08 -9.72
C ALA A 119 0.84 -5.31 -11.04
N ASP A 120 2.15 -5.61 -11.03
CA ASP A 120 2.93 -5.93 -12.23
C ASP A 120 2.42 -7.21 -12.94
N ALA A 121 1.94 -8.20 -12.17
CA ALA A 121 1.33 -9.41 -12.73
C ALA A 121 -0.06 -9.15 -13.35
N VAL A 122 -0.87 -8.28 -12.73
CA VAL A 122 -2.23 -7.98 -13.20
C VAL A 122 -2.21 -6.97 -14.35
N PHE A 123 -1.52 -5.85 -14.16
CA PHE A 123 -1.43 -4.74 -15.13
C PHE A 123 -0.27 -4.95 -16.09
N THR A 124 -0.34 -6.01 -16.88
CA THR A 124 0.66 -6.31 -17.91
C THR A 124 0.78 -5.19 -18.94
N LYS A 125 1.78 -5.24 -19.84
CA LYS A 125 1.92 -4.30 -20.97
C LYS A 125 0.68 -4.20 -21.89
N ARG A 126 -0.28 -5.11 -21.75
CA ARG A 126 -1.54 -5.11 -22.51
C ARG A 126 -2.74 -4.58 -21.72
N ALA A 127 -2.56 -4.20 -20.45
CA ALA A 127 -3.63 -3.73 -19.59
C ALA A 127 -4.43 -2.56 -20.20
N CYS A 128 -3.73 -1.63 -20.84
CA CYS A 128 -4.33 -0.48 -21.53
C CYS A 128 -4.31 -0.62 -23.06
N ALA A 129 -4.08 -1.82 -23.60
CA ALA A 129 -4.05 -2.02 -25.04
C ALA A 129 -5.42 -1.70 -25.66
N GLY A 130 -5.43 -0.93 -26.74
CA GLY A 130 -6.65 -0.49 -27.40
C GLY A 130 -7.34 0.73 -26.76
N LEU A 131 -6.80 1.30 -25.67
CA LEU A 131 -7.35 2.51 -25.03
C LEU A 131 -6.87 3.82 -25.67
N GLY A 132 -6.19 3.76 -26.83
CA GLY A 132 -5.72 4.95 -27.54
C GLY A 132 -4.63 5.76 -26.82
N LEU A 133 -3.99 5.19 -25.79
CA LEU A 133 -2.89 5.84 -25.07
C LEU A 133 -1.59 5.76 -25.88
N THR A 134 -0.76 6.80 -25.77
CA THR A 134 0.65 6.71 -26.19
C THR A 134 1.40 5.75 -25.25
N GLU A 135 2.53 5.20 -25.70
CA GLU A 135 3.36 4.31 -24.88
C GLU A 135 3.76 4.94 -23.53
N ASP A 136 4.26 6.19 -23.54
CA ASP A 136 4.57 6.94 -22.31
C ASP A 136 3.35 7.04 -21.37
N ARG A 137 2.14 7.29 -21.89
CA ARG A 137 0.93 7.41 -21.07
C ARG A 137 0.51 6.07 -20.47
N ASP A 138 0.63 4.99 -21.24
CA ASP A 138 0.39 3.64 -20.72
C ASP A 138 1.35 3.30 -19.58
N ILE A 139 2.65 3.56 -19.76
CA ILE A 139 3.67 3.32 -18.72
C ILE A 139 3.36 4.11 -17.45
N VAL A 140 3.02 5.40 -17.59
CA VAL A 140 2.63 6.25 -16.45
C VAL A 140 1.41 5.67 -15.75
N LEU A 141 0.34 5.38 -16.49
CA LEU A 141 -0.90 4.87 -15.91
C LEU A 141 -0.66 3.54 -15.17
N ARG A 142 0.05 2.58 -15.77
CA ARG A 142 0.37 1.31 -15.11
C ARG A 142 1.22 1.48 -13.85
N SER A 143 2.19 2.40 -13.88
CA SER A 143 3.00 2.72 -12.70
C SER A 143 2.12 3.29 -11.57
N LEU A 144 1.21 4.21 -11.90
CA LEU A 144 0.28 4.79 -10.93
C LEU A 144 -0.72 3.75 -10.39
N LEU A 145 -1.23 2.85 -11.24
CA LEU A 145 -2.10 1.75 -10.79
C LEU A 145 -1.38 0.86 -9.76
N GLY A 146 -0.11 0.54 -10.00
CA GLY A 146 0.71 -0.22 -9.04
C GLY A 146 0.92 0.50 -7.71
N GLU A 147 1.23 1.79 -7.76
CA GLU A 147 1.35 2.65 -6.58
C GLU A 147 0.05 2.76 -5.79
N CYS A 148 -1.09 2.89 -6.48
CA CYS A 148 -2.39 2.93 -5.83
C CYS A 148 -2.74 1.62 -5.13
N LEU A 149 -2.35 0.47 -5.70
CA LEU A 149 -2.55 -0.82 -5.05
C LEU A 149 -1.75 -0.90 -3.76
N ALA A 150 -0.48 -0.48 -3.79
CA ALA A 150 0.41 -0.52 -2.64
C ALA A 150 -0.07 0.40 -1.51
N ASN A 151 -0.43 1.65 -1.82
CA ASN A 151 -0.99 2.59 -0.83
C ASN A 151 -2.32 2.11 -0.25
N THR A 152 -3.18 1.49 -1.08
CA THR A 152 -4.45 0.92 -0.61
C THR A 152 -4.22 -0.26 0.32
N ALA A 153 -3.27 -1.15 -0.01
CA ALA A 153 -2.90 -2.29 0.83
C ALA A 153 -2.39 -1.83 2.20
N ASP A 154 -1.47 -0.86 2.21
CA ASP A 154 -0.92 -0.31 3.45
C ASP A 154 -2.02 0.36 4.30
N ALA A 155 -2.87 1.20 3.70
CA ALA A 155 -3.95 1.90 4.41
C ALA A 155 -4.97 0.93 5.05
N PHE A 156 -5.39 -0.11 4.32
CA PHE A 156 -6.33 -1.10 4.87
C PHE A 156 -5.67 -2.07 5.85
N ALA A 157 -4.39 -2.40 5.69
CA ALA A 157 -3.65 -3.14 6.69
C ALA A 157 -3.51 -2.33 7.99
N ALA A 158 -3.32 -1.01 7.91
CA ALA A 158 -3.36 -0.13 9.07
C ALA A 158 -4.76 -0.12 9.73
N ALA A 159 -5.83 -0.02 8.93
CA ALA A 159 -7.22 -0.08 9.42
C ALA A 159 -7.54 -1.39 10.14
N ALA A 160 -7.00 -2.51 9.65
CA ALA A 160 -7.15 -3.83 10.26
C ALA A 160 -6.32 -4.04 11.53
N ALA A 161 -5.39 -3.14 11.88
CA ALA A 161 -4.71 -3.18 13.16
C ALA A 161 -5.69 -2.87 14.30
N ASP A 162 -5.55 -3.54 15.44
CA ASP A 162 -6.52 -3.48 16.55
C ASP A 162 -5.90 -3.04 17.89
N THR A 163 -4.62 -3.31 18.09
CA THR A 163 -3.87 -2.98 19.32
C THR A 163 -2.68 -2.06 19.05
N PRO A 164 -2.16 -1.35 20.06
CA PRO A 164 -0.94 -0.55 19.91
C PRO A 164 0.27 -1.37 19.41
N LEU A 165 0.41 -2.61 19.86
CA LEU A 165 1.45 -3.52 19.38
C LEU A 165 1.26 -3.89 17.90
N HIS A 166 0.02 -4.15 17.49
CA HIS A 166 -0.30 -4.42 16.08
C HIS A 166 0.05 -3.22 15.20
N CYS A 167 -0.37 -2.00 15.61
CA CYS A 167 0.03 -0.77 14.93
C CYS A 167 1.55 -0.61 14.84
N GLN A 168 2.28 -0.92 15.92
CA GLN A 168 3.73 -0.79 15.91
C GLN A 168 4.39 -1.77 14.93
N PHE A 169 3.93 -3.02 14.88
CA PHE A 169 4.42 -3.97 13.89
C PHE A 169 4.08 -3.54 12.47
N HIS A 170 2.87 -3.02 12.23
CA HIS A 170 2.50 -2.47 10.93
C HIS A 170 3.45 -1.33 10.52
N ASN A 171 3.73 -0.38 11.41
CA ASN A 171 4.62 0.76 11.14
C ASN A 171 6.07 0.34 10.82
N TRP A 172 6.54 -0.82 11.32
CA TRP A 172 7.85 -1.36 10.94
C TRP A 172 7.82 -2.14 9.61
N ASN A 173 6.65 -2.36 9.02
CA ASN A 173 6.47 -3.21 7.84
C ASN A 173 5.72 -2.55 6.67
N SER A 174 5.39 -1.25 6.77
CA SER A 174 4.52 -0.50 5.86
C SER A 174 4.99 0.95 5.74
N TYR A 175 4.74 1.57 4.58
CA TYR A 175 5.00 3.00 4.40
C TYR A 175 3.88 3.86 4.99
N TRP A 176 2.66 3.33 5.09
CA TRP A 176 1.53 4.02 5.72
C TRP A 176 1.58 3.83 7.24
N VAL A 177 1.54 4.93 7.99
CA VAL A 177 1.58 4.88 9.46
C VAL A 177 0.19 4.61 10.02
N CYS A 178 0.12 3.81 11.07
CA CYS A 178 -1.10 3.49 11.82
C CYS A 178 -1.67 4.72 12.55
N ASN A 179 -2.33 5.62 11.82
CA ASN A 179 -2.99 6.81 12.36
C ASN A 179 -4.39 6.47 12.91
N PRO A 180 -4.71 6.76 14.19
CA PRO A 180 -6.01 6.41 14.78
C PRO A 180 -7.22 7.01 14.05
N THR A 181 -7.11 8.25 13.56
CA THR A 181 -8.20 8.95 12.87
C THR A 181 -8.47 8.33 11.51
N GLU A 182 -7.43 8.09 10.72
CA GLU A 182 -7.58 7.46 9.39
C GLU A 182 -8.12 6.04 9.51
N ARG A 183 -7.63 5.27 10.48
CA ARG A 183 -8.14 3.92 10.77
C ARG A 183 -9.62 3.92 11.10
N ALA A 184 -10.06 4.81 11.98
CA ALA A 184 -11.48 4.92 12.32
C ALA A 184 -12.33 5.24 11.08
N ILE A 185 -11.87 6.16 10.22
CA ILE A 185 -12.56 6.52 8.97
C ILE A 185 -12.66 5.32 8.03
N LEU A 186 -11.56 4.58 7.82
CA LEU A 186 -11.52 3.44 6.93
C LEU A 186 -12.33 2.25 7.45
N THR A 187 -12.32 2.00 8.76
CA THR A 187 -13.14 0.98 9.40
C THR A 187 -14.62 1.31 9.29
N ASP A 188 -15.02 2.56 9.55
CA ASP A 188 -16.41 3.01 9.38
C ASP A 188 -16.87 2.92 7.92
N LEU A 189 -15.98 3.24 6.97
CA LEU A 189 -16.27 3.11 5.53
C LEU A 189 -16.47 1.65 5.14
N ALA A 190 -15.60 0.75 5.60
CA ALA A 190 -15.71 -0.68 5.35
C ALA A 190 -16.97 -1.28 5.99
N ALA A 191 -17.38 -0.80 7.17
CA ALA A 191 -18.64 -1.20 7.80
C ALA A 191 -19.87 -0.70 7.03
N GLU A 192 -19.80 0.48 6.42
CA GLU A 192 -20.90 1.06 5.63
C GLU A 192 -21.07 0.39 4.26
N LEU A 193 -19.98 0.17 3.53
CA LEU A 193 -20.02 -0.31 2.14
C LEU A 193 -19.74 -1.80 1.99
N GLY A 194 -19.26 -2.43 3.06
CA GLY A 194 -18.55 -3.70 2.93
C GLY A 194 -17.13 -3.51 2.39
N TRP A 195 -16.25 -4.43 2.77
CA TRP A 195 -14.82 -4.32 2.51
C TRP A 195 -14.49 -4.12 1.03
N SER A 196 -15.01 -4.99 0.15
CA SER A 196 -14.64 -4.97 -1.26
C SER A 196 -14.95 -3.63 -1.95
N GLN A 197 -16.07 -3.00 -1.60
CA GLN A 197 -16.49 -1.74 -2.20
C GLN A 197 -15.69 -0.56 -1.63
N ALA A 198 -15.46 -0.56 -0.31
CA ALA A 198 -14.60 0.41 0.35
C ALA A 198 -13.18 0.38 -0.24
N THR A 199 -12.60 -0.81 -0.45
CA THR A 199 -11.24 -0.92 -1.01
C THR A 199 -11.15 -0.38 -2.44
N ILE A 200 -12.14 -0.67 -3.29
CA ILE A 200 -12.18 -0.12 -4.66
C ILE A 200 -12.30 1.40 -4.64
N LEU A 201 -13.17 1.95 -3.79
CA LEU A 201 -13.34 3.40 -3.67
C LEU A 201 -12.04 4.09 -3.24
N ILE A 202 -11.33 3.54 -2.25
CA ILE A 202 -10.05 4.09 -1.78
C ILE A 202 -8.98 3.97 -2.85
N TYR A 203 -8.89 2.83 -3.54
CA TYR A 203 -7.97 2.65 -4.65
C TYR A 203 -8.17 3.69 -5.75
N LEU A 204 -9.43 3.90 -6.19
CA LEU A 204 -9.75 4.89 -7.22
C LEU A 204 -9.51 6.33 -6.71
N SER A 205 -9.70 6.57 -5.41
CA SER A 205 -9.40 7.87 -4.80
C SER A 205 -7.89 8.15 -4.80
N PHE A 206 -7.04 7.16 -4.47
CA PHE A 206 -5.59 7.29 -4.61
C PHE A 206 -5.18 7.54 -6.06
N LEU A 207 -5.81 6.86 -7.01
CA LEU A 207 -5.55 7.07 -8.44
C LEU A 207 -5.84 8.51 -8.84
N MET A 208 -6.97 9.07 -8.41
CA MET A 208 -7.28 10.49 -8.63
C MET A 208 -6.26 11.41 -7.96
N VAL A 209 -5.89 11.20 -6.70
CA VAL A 209 -4.90 12.03 -6.01
C VAL A 209 -3.52 11.97 -6.68
N ASN A 210 -3.13 10.79 -7.17
CA ASN A 210 -1.92 10.60 -7.95
C ASN A 210 -1.96 11.34 -9.29
N PHE A 211 -3.14 11.63 -9.83
CA PHE A 211 -3.35 12.51 -10.98
C PHE A 211 -3.21 14.02 -10.69
N PHE A 212 -2.41 14.37 -9.67
CA PHE A 212 -2.14 15.74 -9.20
C PHE A 212 -3.38 16.54 -8.77
N TYR A 213 -4.43 15.86 -8.33
CA TYR A 213 -5.56 16.54 -7.71
C TYR A 213 -5.13 17.08 -6.34
N GLU A 214 -5.19 18.40 -6.17
CA GLU A 214 -4.96 19.07 -4.89
C GLU A 214 -6.12 18.83 -3.91
N SER A 215 -7.32 18.62 -4.45
CA SER A 215 -8.51 18.29 -3.68
C SER A 215 -9.47 17.43 -4.48
N LEU A 216 -10.23 16.58 -3.79
CA LEU A 216 -11.33 15.82 -4.36
C LEU A 216 -12.65 16.58 -4.12
N LYS A 217 -13.26 17.09 -5.20
CA LYS A 217 -14.56 17.75 -5.11
C LYS A 217 -15.65 16.71 -4.84
N THR A 218 -16.77 17.15 -4.27
CA THR A 218 -17.91 16.27 -4.02
C THR A 218 -18.43 15.59 -5.31
N ALA A 219 -18.37 16.29 -6.45
CA ALA A 219 -18.74 15.72 -7.74
C ALA A 219 -17.81 14.56 -8.14
N ASP A 220 -16.50 14.72 -7.99
CA ASP A 220 -15.50 13.69 -8.29
C ASP A 220 -15.71 12.46 -7.39
N ILE A 221 -15.93 12.69 -6.09
CA ILE A 221 -16.22 11.60 -5.13
C ILE A 221 -17.50 10.87 -5.52
N ARG A 222 -18.53 11.57 -6.02
CA ARG A 222 -19.76 10.93 -6.49
C ARG A 222 -19.49 10.05 -7.70
N ARG A 223 -18.68 10.52 -8.66
CA ARG A 223 -18.28 9.73 -9.85
C ARG A 223 -17.45 8.50 -9.44
N LEU A 224 -16.48 8.67 -8.56
CA LEU A 224 -15.70 7.56 -7.98
C LEU A 224 -16.59 6.53 -7.30
N ALA A 225 -17.58 6.99 -6.54
CA ALA A 225 -18.54 6.10 -5.91
C ALA A 225 -19.44 5.39 -6.92
N HIS A 226 -19.84 6.02 -8.03
CA HIS A 226 -20.53 5.31 -9.12
C HIS A 226 -19.65 4.26 -9.82
N LEU A 227 -18.34 4.47 -9.87
CA LEU A 227 -17.40 3.48 -10.39
C LEU A 227 -17.17 2.31 -9.42
N ALA A 228 -17.19 2.57 -8.11
CA ALA A 228 -16.96 1.57 -7.08
C ALA A 228 -18.24 0.78 -6.71
N LEU A 229 -19.36 1.50 -6.60
CA LEU A 229 -20.67 1.05 -6.14
C LEU A 229 -21.64 0.95 -7.31
N ALA A 230 -22.69 0.13 -7.17
CA ALA A 230 -23.80 0.14 -8.13
C ALA A 230 -24.60 1.45 -8.06
N ASP A 231 -24.83 1.97 -6.84
CA ASP A 231 -25.65 3.15 -6.59
C ASP A 231 -25.05 4.10 -5.56
N TRP A 232 -25.33 5.40 -5.71
CA TRP A 232 -24.98 6.41 -4.70
C TRP A 232 -25.93 6.29 -3.50
N PRO A 233 -25.42 6.14 -2.26
CA PRO A 233 -26.28 5.94 -1.10
C PRO A 233 -27.28 7.07 -0.90
N ARG A 234 -28.52 6.72 -0.51
CA ARG A 234 -29.54 7.71 -0.16
C ARG A 234 -29.28 8.37 1.21
N SER A 235 -28.70 7.61 2.14
CA SER A 235 -28.41 8.08 3.50
C SER A 235 -27.35 9.21 3.52
N PRO A 236 -27.64 10.37 4.13
CA PRO A 236 -26.65 11.43 4.33
C PRO A 236 -25.44 11.00 5.16
N GLN A 237 -25.61 10.04 6.08
CA GLN A 237 -24.51 9.51 6.88
C GLN A 237 -23.55 8.67 6.02
N ALA A 238 -24.09 7.79 5.18
CA ALA A 238 -23.32 6.99 4.23
C ALA A 238 -22.48 7.89 3.29
N ARG A 239 -23.11 8.95 2.76
CA ARG A 239 -22.44 9.94 1.90
C ARG A 239 -21.28 10.63 2.61
N ARG A 240 -21.46 11.02 3.88
CA ARG A 240 -20.39 11.62 4.69
C ARG A 240 -19.24 10.65 4.94
N ARG A 241 -19.53 9.37 5.21
CA ARG A 241 -18.51 8.33 5.35
C ARG A 241 -17.73 8.11 4.06
N ILE A 242 -18.40 8.01 2.92
CA ILE A 242 -17.76 7.93 1.60
C ILE A 242 -16.83 9.13 1.36
N GLN A 243 -17.31 10.34 1.63
CA GLN A 243 -16.51 11.55 1.44
C GLN A 243 -15.29 11.59 2.37
N ALA A 244 -15.46 11.24 3.64
CA ALA A 244 -14.36 11.16 4.60
C ALA A 244 -13.32 10.12 4.16
N GLY A 245 -13.78 8.92 3.77
CA GLY A 245 -12.95 7.83 3.28
C GLY A 245 -12.12 8.22 2.05
N ALA A 246 -12.76 8.75 1.01
CA ALA A 246 -12.06 9.20 -0.19
C ALA A 246 -10.98 10.25 0.13
N ARG A 247 -11.24 11.15 1.08
CA ARG A 247 -10.30 12.21 1.48
C ARG A 247 -9.12 11.71 2.32
N VAL A 248 -9.14 10.51 2.89
CA VAL A 248 -7.95 9.91 3.53
C VAL A 248 -6.78 9.85 2.54
N THR A 249 -7.07 9.65 1.26
CA THR A 249 -6.04 9.58 0.21
C THR A 249 -5.29 10.90 -0.02
N LEU A 250 -5.84 12.03 0.41
CA LEU A 250 -5.18 13.34 0.34
C LEU A 250 -4.05 13.50 1.36
N PHE A 251 -3.91 12.59 2.32
CA PHE A 251 -2.75 12.56 3.22
C PHE A 251 -1.48 12.06 2.54
N LEU A 252 -1.57 11.56 1.31
CA LEU A 252 -0.39 11.24 0.50
C LEU A 252 0.45 12.49 0.25
N ASP A 253 1.74 12.40 0.58
CA ASP A 253 2.68 13.51 0.47
C ASP A 253 2.70 14.10 -0.96
N PRO A 254 2.39 15.40 -1.14
CA PRO A 254 2.53 16.06 -2.43
C PRO A 254 3.94 15.94 -3.04
N ALA A 255 4.99 15.91 -2.22
CA ALA A 255 6.37 15.76 -2.70
C ALA A 255 6.60 14.41 -3.39
N PHE A 256 5.92 13.35 -2.95
CA PHE A 256 5.97 12.04 -3.61
C PHE A 256 5.48 12.14 -5.06
N ARG A 257 4.33 12.78 -5.27
CA ARG A 257 3.74 12.98 -6.60
C ARG A 257 4.60 13.87 -7.49
N MET A 258 5.16 14.94 -6.91
CA MET A 258 5.87 15.98 -7.66
C MET A 258 7.33 15.65 -7.96
N LYS A 259 7.96 14.77 -7.16
CA LYS A 259 9.40 14.47 -7.26
C LYS A 259 9.67 13.00 -7.48
N THR A 260 9.11 12.13 -6.64
CA THR A 260 9.42 10.69 -6.62
C THR A 260 8.95 9.99 -7.89
N ILE A 261 7.66 10.11 -8.24
CA ILE A 261 7.10 9.49 -9.44
C ILE A 261 7.80 9.98 -10.72
N PRO A 262 7.96 11.30 -10.97
CA PRO A 262 8.62 11.77 -12.19
C PRO A 262 10.08 11.32 -12.30
N PHE A 263 10.80 11.27 -11.17
CA PHE A 263 12.17 10.77 -11.14
C PHE A 263 12.23 9.28 -11.48
N PHE A 264 11.37 8.45 -10.86
CA PHE A 264 11.29 7.03 -11.16
C PHE A 264 10.99 6.77 -12.64
N LEU A 265 9.98 7.43 -13.19
CA LEU A 265 9.59 7.28 -14.59
C LEU A 265 10.71 7.64 -15.57
N LYS A 266 11.45 8.70 -15.26
CA LYS A 266 12.61 9.12 -16.06
C LYS A 266 13.76 8.11 -15.96
N TYR A 267 14.04 7.60 -14.76
CA TYR A 267 15.13 6.66 -14.51
C TYR A 267 14.85 5.28 -15.13
N GLU A 268 13.70 4.70 -14.82
CA GLU A 268 13.38 3.31 -15.17
C GLU A 268 12.94 3.17 -16.63
N PHE A 269 12.20 4.14 -17.16
CA PHE A 269 11.59 4.06 -18.50
C PHE A 269 12.14 5.09 -19.49
N GLY A 270 13.05 5.98 -19.07
CA GLY A 270 13.61 7.00 -19.96
C GLY A 270 12.62 8.08 -20.39
N ILE A 271 11.46 8.21 -19.71
CA ILE A 271 10.43 9.20 -20.07
C ILE A 271 11.00 10.61 -19.93
N ARG A 272 11.01 11.34 -21.06
CA ARG A 272 11.48 12.74 -21.12
C ARG A 272 10.34 13.75 -21.10
N THR A 273 9.13 13.31 -21.43
CA THR A 273 7.93 14.15 -21.44
C THR A 273 7.60 14.59 -20.01
N ARG A 274 7.26 15.87 -19.83
CA ARG A 274 6.82 16.35 -18.50
C ARG A 274 5.57 15.59 -18.08
N ILE A 275 5.57 15.07 -16.85
CA ILE A 275 4.52 14.23 -16.30
C ILE A 275 3.12 14.85 -16.40
N PHE A 276 3.01 16.17 -16.16
CA PHE A 276 1.77 16.92 -16.32
C PHE A 276 1.15 16.80 -17.71
N LYS A 277 1.96 16.76 -18.78
CA LYS A 277 1.46 16.59 -20.15
C LYS A 277 0.94 15.18 -20.38
N LEU A 278 1.59 14.17 -19.78
CA LEU A 278 1.16 12.77 -19.88
C LEU A 278 -0.17 12.55 -19.16
N MET A 279 -0.38 13.24 -18.04
CA MET A 279 -1.57 13.08 -17.20
C MET A 279 -2.67 14.12 -17.44
N ASN A 280 -2.50 15.00 -18.43
CA ASN A 280 -3.51 15.99 -18.81
C ASN A 280 -4.63 15.35 -19.64
N PHE A 281 -5.49 14.58 -18.99
CA PHE A 281 -6.77 14.08 -19.51
C PHE A 281 -7.74 13.83 -18.35
N ASP A 282 -9.05 13.80 -18.62
CA ASP A 282 -10.04 13.45 -17.59
C ASP A 282 -9.96 11.95 -17.30
N LEU A 283 -9.34 11.61 -16.17
CA LEU A 283 -9.16 10.23 -15.73
C LEU A 283 -10.50 9.54 -15.47
N LEU A 284 -11.51 10.25 -14.96
CA LEU A 284 -12.80 9.65 -14.66
C LEU A 284 -13.57 9.34 -15.94
N ASP A 285 -13.58 10.26 -16.90
CA ASP A 285 -14.16 10.01 -18.24
C ASP A 285 -13.47 8.80 -18.88
N PHE A 286 -12.13 8.74 -18.77
CA PHE A 286 -11.35 7.64 -19.30
C PHE A 286 -11.70 6.29 -18.66
N LEU A 287 -11.84 6.23 -17.33
CA LEU A 287 -12.23 5.01 -16.62
C LEU A 287 -13.66 4.57 -16.95
N GLU A 288 -14.60 5.52 -17.03
CA GLU A 288 -15.99 5.28 -17.42
C GLU A 288 -16.08 4.69 -18.84
N ALA A 289 -15.22 5.16 -19.76
CA ALA A 289 -15.11 4.63 -21.12
C ALA A 289 -14.33 3.30 -21.23
N SER A 290 -13.71 2.82 -20.14
CA SER A 290 -12.77 1.69 -20.15
C SER A 290 -13.18 0.56 -19.19
N PRO A 291 -14.33 -0.12 -19.41
CA PRO A 291 -14.84 -1.15 -18.49
C PRO A 291 -13.89 -2.35 -18.31
N GLY A 292 -13.06 -2.66 -19.31
CA GLY A 292 -12.02 -3.69 -19.21
C GLY A 292 -10.96 -3.35 -18.16
N LEU A 293 -10.52 -2.08 -18.10
CA LEU A 293 -9.57 -1.62 -17.10
C LEU A 293 -10.17 -1.64 -15.69
N LEU A 294 -11.43 -1.23 -15.55
CA LEU A 294 -12.15 -1.33 -14.26
C LEU A 294 -12.25 -2.78 -13.78
N THR A 295 -12.46 -3.73 -14.69
CA THR A 295 -12.46 -5.16 -14.35
C THR A 295 -11.10 -5.62 -13.83
N GLN A 296 -10.00 -5.21 -14.47
CA GLN A 296 -8.64 -5.50 -14.00
C GLN A 296 -8.35 -4.85 -12.63
N ILE A 297 -8.79 -3.60 -12.41
CA ILE A 297 -8.68 -2.94 -11.11
C ILE A 297 -9.41 -3.75 -10.03
N ARG A 298 -10.64 -4.21 -10.30
CA ARG A 298 -11.40 -5.03 -9.37
C ARG A 298 -10.70 -6.36 -9.06
N GLN A 299 -10.06 -6.98 -10.06
CA GLN A 299 -9.25 -8.20 -9.87
C GLN A 299 -8.02 -7.92 -8.99
N ALA A 300 -7.27 -6.85 -9.27
CA ALA A 300 -6.11 -6.47 -8.47
C ALA A 300 -6.49 -6.18 -7.01
N VAL A 301 -7.57 -5.43 -6.79
CA VAL A 301 -8.03 -5.03 -5.45
C VAL A 301 -8.65 -6.20 -4.67
N ALA A 302 -9.15 -7.24 -5.35
CA ALA A 302 -9.75 -8.40 -4.69
C ALA A 302 -8.76 -9.16 -3.78
N VAL A 303 -7.45 -9.03 -4.01
CA VAL A 303 -6.41 -9.63 -3.15
C VAL A 303 -6.33 -8.97 -1.77
N LEU A 304 -6.90 -7.77 -1.60
CA LEU A 304 -6.88 -7.03 -0.34
C LEU A 304 -8.03 -7.41 0.59
N ARG A 305 -8.81 -8.44 0.25
CA ARG A 305 -9.96 -8.88 1.04
C ARG A 305 -9.49 -9.62 2.30
N PRO A 306 -10.17 -9.43 3.45
CA PRO A 306 -10.01 -10.30 4.59
C PRO A 306 -10.56 -11.67 4.23
N ALA A 307 -9.70 -12.69 4.26
CA ALA A 307 -10.09 -14.09 4.21
C ALA A 307 -10.64 -14.53 5.57
#